data_AF-A0A0Q2QT76-F1
#
_entry.id   AF-A0A0Q2QT76-F1
#
_cell.length_a   1.000
_cell.length_b   1.000
_cell.length_c   1.000
_cell.angle_alpha   90.00
_cell.angle_beta   90.00
_cell.angle_gamma   90.00
#
_symmetry.space_group_name_H-M   'P 1'
#
loop_
_entity.id
_entity.type
_entity.pdbx_description
1 polymer ?
#
loop_
_entity_poly.entity_id
_entity_poly.type
_entity_poly.pdbx_seq_one_letter_code
_entity_poly.pdbx_strand_id
1 'polypeptide(L)'
;MKKFQAPVPESTHDRLYALKERLGVPFSELLTWLVDLAEGKIDEVELKAKVKHLMEALEQERKEKDKLLQEYERLVRDYEKLQLKFEDCCKKLQEQLEKSGAIPAREREARDLRDEVQRVLSMYPELKLLELFRRLGYSEKGEALMKKAEAFQKRWFVLEGKVFVSKELGLVLEPSHEVGLLGWKVRKLEVMSDV
;
A
#
# COMPACT_ATOMS: atom_id res chain seq x y z
N MET A 1 -28.98 -9.83 58.80
CA MET A 1 -27.82 -8.90 58.80
C MET A 1 -27.91 -8.02 60.04
N LYS A 2 -26.93 -8.08 60.95
CA LYS A 2 -26.86 -7.15 62.10
C LYS A 2 -26.35 -5.81 61.58
N LYS A 3 -27.15 -4.75 61.69
CA LYS A 3 -26.70 -3.39 61.37
C LYS A 3 -25.78 -2.94 62.50
N PHE A 4 -24.49 -2.87 62.22
CA PHE A 4 -23.52 -2.25 63.13
C PHE A 4 -23.63 -0.73 62.96
N GLN A 5 -24.08 -0.03 64.00
CA GLN A 5 -23.93 1.43 64.11
C GLN A 5 -22.75 1.68 65.04
N ALA A 6 -21.55 1.73 64.47
CA ALA A 6 -20.37 2.20 65.20
C ALA A 6 -20.29 3.73 65.03
N PRO A 7 -20.14 4.51 66.12
CA PRO A 7 -19.85 5.93 66.00
C PRO A 7 -18.44 6.09 65.44
N VAL A 8 -18.35 6.35 64.14
CA VAL A 8 -17.10 6.67 63.45
C VAL A 8 -16.88 8.18 63.57
N PRO A 9 -15.74 8.65 64.09
CA PRO A 9 -15.44 10.08 64.17
C PRO A 9 -15.51 10.73 62.78
N GLU A 10 -16.03 11.96 62.69
CA GLU A 10 -16.11 12.72 61.43
C GLU A 10 -14.74 12.82 60.73
N SER A 11 -13.67 13.00 61.51
CA SER A 11 -12.29 13.01 61.01
C SER A 11 -11.84 11.70 60.34
N THR A 12 -12.45 10.57 60.69
CA THR A 12 -12.19 9.26 60.06
C THR A 12 -13.01 9.11 58.79
N HIS A 13 -14.25 9.61 58.79
CA HIS A 13 -15.11 9.65 57.61
C HIS A 13 -14.48 10.50 56.49
N ASP A 14 -13.96 11.68 56.82
CA ASP A 14 -13.29 12.56 55.86
C ASP A 14 -12.05 11.92 55.23
N ARG A 15 -11.26 11.20 56.04
CA ARG A 15 -10.09 10.45 55.56
C ARG A 15 -10.48 9.31 54.62
N LEU A 16 -11.57 8.60 54.92
CA LEU A 16 -12.08 7.53 54.06
C LEU A 16 -12.59 8.09 52.72
N TYR A 17 -13.25 9.24 52.74
CA TYR A 17 -13.66 9.93 51.51
C TYR A 17 -12.46 10.38 50.69
N ALA A 18 -11.44 10.97 51.31
CA ALA A 18 -10.22 11.36 50.61
C ALA A 18 -9.49 10.15 49.98
N LEU A 19 -9.45 9.02 50.69
CA LEU A 19 -8.88 7.76 50.19
C LEU A 19 -9.69 7.19 49.03
N LYS A 20 -11.02 7.21 49.13
CA LYS A 20 -11.95 6.80 48.06
C LYS A 20 -11.69 7.58 46.77
N GLU A 21 -11.63 8.91 46.85
CA GLU A 21 -11.38 9.78 45.69
C GLU A 21 -9.98 9.57 45.11
N ARG A 22 -8.95 9.39 45.97
CA ARG A 22 -7.58 9.16 45.52
C ARG A 22 -7.40 7.81 44.81
N LEU A 23 -8.13 6.79 45.25
CA LEU A 23 -8.03 5.42 44.73
C LEU A 23 -9.07 5.11 43.63
N GLY A 24 -10.02 6.02 43.36
CA GLY A 24 -11.04 5.83 42.33
C GLY A 24 -11.91 4.59 42.56
N VAL A 25 -12.19 4.23 43.83
CA VAL A 25 -12.97 3.05 44.21
C VAL A 25 -14.29 3.43 44.87
N PRO A 26 -15.38 2.67 44.68
CA PRO A 26 -16.58 2.84 45.48
C PRO A 26 -16.32 2.58 46.96
N PHE A 27 -17.05 3.28 47.83
CA PHE A 27 -16.84 3.24 49.28
C PHE A 27 -17.01 1.83 49.87
N SER A 28 -17.89 1.01 49.29
CA SER A 28 -18.08 -0.39 49.67
C SER A 28 -16.82 -1.22 49.43
N GLU A 29 -16.12 -0.99 48.31
CA GLU A 29 -14.90 -1.71 47.95
C GLU A 29 -13.72 -1.27 48.83
N LEU A 30 -13.61 0.04 49.10
CA LEU A 30 -12.65 0.58 50.06
C LEU A 30 -12.79 -0.08 51.45
N LEU A 31 -14.03 -0.23 51.93
CA LEU A 31 -14.30 -0.88 53.22
C LEU A 31 -13.93 -2.36 53.20
N THR A 32 -14.21 -3.08 52.12
CA THR A 32 -13.77 -4.47 51.97
C THR A 32 -12.25 -4.59 52.00
N TRP A 33 -11.53 -3.69 51.32
CA TRP A 33 -10.07 -3.69 51.35
C TRP A 33 -9.51 -3.39 52.73
N LEU A 34 -10.13 -2.47 53.49
CA LEU A 34 -9.73 -2.18 54.87
C LEU A 34 -9.96 -3.36 55.80
N VAL A 35 -11.04 -4.11 55.61
CA VAL A 35 -11.30 -5.35 56.35
C VAL A 35 -10.26 -6.42 55.98
N ASP A 36 -10.00 -6.63 54.70
CA ASP A 36 -8.98 -7.58 54.22
C ASP A 36 -7.57 -7.23 54.76
N LEU A 37 -7.22 -5.95 54.81
CA LEU A 37 -5.97 -5.46 55.40
C LEU A 37 -5.91 -5.71 56.92
N ALA A 38 -7.00 -5.48 57.63
CA ALA A 38 -7.10 -5.75 59.07
C ALA A 38 -7.02 -7.26 59.40
N GLU A 39 -7.44 -8.11 58.46
CA GLU A 39 -7.29 -9.57 58.52
C GLU A 39 -5.89 -10.06 58.08
N GLY A 40 -4.97 -9.15 57.74
CA GLY A 40 -3.60 -9.48 57.37
C GLY A 40 -3.41 -9.92 55.91
N LYS A 41 -4.41 -9.77 55.04
CA LYS A 41 -4.37 -10.14 53.61
C LYS A 41 -3.76 -9.04 52.73
N ILE A 42 -2.63 -8.50 53.17
CA ILE A 42 -2.00 -7.33 52.53
C ILE A 42 -1.63 -7.63 51.07
N ASP A 43 -1.03 -8.79 50.82
CA ASP A 43 -0.61 -9.21 49.47
C ASP A 43 -1.80 -9.35 48.50
N GLU A 44 -2.95 -9.79 48.99
CA GLU A 44 -4.16 -9.96 48.17
C GLU A 44 -4.73 -8.60 47.77
N VAL A 45 -4.73 -7.63 48.67
CA VAL A 45 -5.18 -6.26 48.40
C VAL A 45 -4.23 -5.55 47.43
N GLU A 46 -2.91 -5.72 47.59
CA GLU A 46 -1.93 -5.19 46.64
C GLU A 46 -2.08 -5.79 45.24
N LEU A 47 -2.32 -7.10 45.14
CA LEU A 47 -2.57 -7.78 43.87
C LEU A 47 -3.86 -7.28 43.21
N LYS A 48 -4.96 -7.12 43.98
CA LYS A 48 -6.22 -6.56 43.47
C LYS A 48 -6.04 -5.15 42.91
N ALA A 49 -5.30 -4.29 43.62
CA ALA A 49 -5.01 -2.94 43.16
C ALA A 49 -4.17 -2.93 41.86
N LYS A 50 -3.13 -3.77 41.78
CA LYS A 50 -2.30 -3.92 40.57
C LYS A 50 -3.12 -4.44 39.38
N VAL A 51 -3.97 -5.44 39.58
CA VAL A 51 -4.85 -5.99 38.53
C VAL A 51 -5.82 -4.92 38.03
N LYS A 52 -6.43 -4.14 38.93
CA LYS A 52 -7.34 -3.05 38.55
C LYS A 52 -6.64 -2.00 37.68
N HIS A 53 -5.44 -1.55 38.09
CA HIS A 53 -4.67 -0.60 37.29
C HIS A 53 -4.27 -1.15 35.92
N LEU A 54 -3.88 -2.43 35.84
CA LEU A 54 -3.56 -3.07 34.56
C LEU A 54 -4.80 -3.19 33.66
N MET A 55 -5.98 -3.47 34.23
CA MET A 55 -7.23 -3.51 33.48
C MET A 55 -7.61 -2.13 32.93
N GLU A 56 -7.48 -1.07 33.74
CA GLU A 56 -7.74 0.31 33.31
C GLU A 56 -6.79 0.74 32.17
N ALA A 57 -5.50 0.42 32.30
CA ALA A 57 -4.51 0.68 31.25
C ALA A 57 -4.83 -0.10 29.96
N LEU A 58 -5.18 -1.37 30.07
CA LEU A 58 -5.58 -2.19 28.92
C LEU A 58 -6.83 -1.63 28.21
N GLU A 59 -7.81 -1.13 28.97
CA GLU A 59 -9.01 -0.54 28.40
C GLU A 59 -8.70 0.78 27.68
N GLN A 60 -7.76 1.56 28.21
CA GLN A 60 -7.31 2.79 27.57
C GLN A 60 -6.58 2.52 26.26
N GLU A 61 -5.66 1.55 26.23
CA GLU A 61 -4.99 1.13 24.99
C GLU A 61 -5.98 0.61 23.94
N ARG A 62 -7.01 -0.14 24.36
CA ARG A 62 -8.07 -0.59 23.44
C ARG A 62 -8.80 0.59 22.80
N LYS A 63 -9.16 1.60 23.58
CA LYS A 63 -9.82 2.82 23.08
C LYS A 63 -8.91 3.59 22.11
N GLU A 64 -7.62 3.68 22.39
CA GLU A 64 -6.65 4.32 21.50
C GLU A 64 -6.48 3.55 20.19
N LYS A 65 -6.39 2.22 20.26
CA LYS A 65 -6.34 1.35 19.09
C LYS A 65 -7.59 1.48 18.22
N ASP A 66 -8.78 1.54 18.82
CA ASP A 66 -10.03 1.70 18.08
C ASP A 66 -10.10 3.05 17.36
N LYS A 67 -9.60 4.13 17.98
CA LYS A 67 -9.48 5.44 17.31
C LYS A 67 -8.51 5.40 16.13
N LEU A 68 -7.34 4.80 16.32
CA LEU A 68 -6.34 4.63 15.26
C LEU A 68 -6.91 3.81 14.09
N LEU A 69 -7.68 2.76 14.36
CA LEU A 69 -8.36 1.98 13.31
C LEU A 69 -9.36 2.82 12.53
N GLN A 70 -10.17 3.65 13.21
CA GLN A 70 -11.10 4.56 12.54
C GLN A 70 -10.40 5.61 11.68
N GLU A 71 -9.28 6.18 12.17
CA GLU A 71 -8.46 7.12 11.40
C GLU A 71 -7.84 6.45 10.18
N TYR A 72 -7.32 5.23 10.33
CA TYR A 72 -6.77 4.45 9.22
C TYR A 72 -7.83 4.18 8.15
N GLU A 73 -9.01 3.68 8.53
CA GLU A 73 -10.09 3.44 7.58
C GLU A 73 -10.53 4.71 6.85
N ARG A 74 -10.59 5.84 7.54
CA ARG A 74 -10.90 7.13 6.93
C ARG A 74 -9.83 7.53 5.91
N LEU A 75 -8.56 7.38 6.28
CA LEU A 75 -7.44 7.74 5.43
C LEU A 75 -7.40 6.87 4.16
N VAL A 76 -7.69 5.57 4.28
CA VAL A 76 -7.82 4.66 3.13
C VAL A 76 -8.91 5.14 2.16
N ARG A 77 -10.10 5.47 2.67
CA ARG A 77 -11.20 5.98 1.82
C ARG A 77 -10.85 7.30 1.15
N ASP A 78 -10.16 8.20 1.85
CA ASP A 78 -9.75 9.49 1.30
C ASP A 78 -8.66 9.32 0.23
N TYR A 79 -7.75 8.36 0.43
CA TYR A 79 -6.74 7.99 -0.55
C TYR A 79 -7.36 7.40 -1.82
N GLU A 80 -8.32 6.47 -1.71
CA GLU A 80 -9.04 5.90 -2.86
C GLU A 80 -9.76 6.99 -3.67
N LYS A 81 -10.44 7.93 -2.99
CA LYS A 81 -11.06 9.09 -3.66
C LYS A 81 -10.04 9.96 -4.37
N LEU A 82 -8.86 10.14 -3.79
CA LEU A 82 -7.80 10.95 -4.39
C LEU A 82 -7.22 10.25 -5.62
N GLN A 83 -7.02 8.93 -5.57
CA GLN A 83 -6.61 8.14 -6.72
C GLN A 83 -7.60 8.27 -7.88
N LEU A 84 -8.90 8.12 -7.62
CA LEU A 84 -9.93 8.30 -8.65
C LEU A 84 -9.89 9.71 -9.28
N LYS A 85 -9.76 10.75 -8.45
CA LYS A 85 -9.63 12.13 -8.94
C LYS A 85 -8.36 12.34 -9.77
N PHE A 86 -7.26 11.70 -9.38
CA PHE A 86 -6.00 11.77 -10.09
C PHE A 86 -6.11 11.11 -11.46
N GLU A 87 -6.69 9.92 -11.54
CA GLU A 87 -6.95 9.22 -12.82
C GLU A 87 -7.84 10.05 -13.75
N ASP A 88 -8.91 10.64 -13.22
CA ASP A 88 -9.79 11.54 -13.98
C ASP A 88 -9.07 12.79 -14.48
N CYS A 89 -8.16 13.35 -13.67
CA CYS A 89 -7.36 14.51 -14.08
C CYS A 89 -6.38 14.13 -15.19
N CYS A 90 -5.71 12.97 -15.07
CA CYS A 90 -4.84 12.44 -16.11
C CYS A 90 -5.59 12.22 -17.42
N LYS A 91 -6.79 11.63 -17.38
CA LYS A 91 -7.64 11.45 -18.58
C LYS A 91 -7.98 12.81 -19.21
N LYS A 92 -8.40 13.79 -18.41
CA LYS A 92 -8.73 15.14 -18.92
C LYS A 92 -7.51 15.82 -19.55
N LEU A 93 -6.34 15.71 -18.93
CA LEU A 93 -5.10 16.24 -19.48
C LEU A 93 -4.71 15.54 -20.79
N GLN A 94 -4.88 14.21 -20.86
CA GLN A 94 -4.67 13.45 -22.09
C GLN A 94 -5.62 13.90 -23.21
N GLU A 95 -6.91 14.04 -22.92
CA GLU A 95 -7.90 14.55 -23.90
C GLU A 95 -7.56 15.96 -24.37
N GLN A 96 -7.07 16.83 -23.49
CA GLN A 96 -6.64 18.19 -23.86
C GLN A 96 -5.37 18.17 -24.73
N LEU A 97 -4.42 17.26 -24.43
CA LEU A 97 -3.23 17.05 -25.25
C LEU A 97 -3.56 16.52 -26.66
N GLU A 98 -4.54 15.63 -26.75
CA GLU A 98 -5.02 15.11 -28.04
C GLU A 98 -5.75 16.19 -28.85
N LYS A 99 -6.63 16.97 -28.20
CA LYS A 99 -7.39 18.07 -28.83
C LYS A 99 -6.49 19.23 -29.28
N SER A 100 -5.42 19.51 -28.56
CA SER A 100 -4.45 20.56 -28.91
C SER A 100 -3.54 20.18 -30.08
N GLY A 101 -3.58 18.92 -30.55
CA GLY A 101 -2.73 18.44 -31.64
C GLY A 101 -1.23 18.44 -31.31
N ALA A 102 -0.86 18.71 -30.06
CA ALA A 102 0.51 18.85 -29.59
C ALA A 102 1.27 17.53 -29.51
N ILE A 103 0.57 16.39 -29.64
CA ILE A 103 1.19 15.06 -29.75
C ILE A 103 1.74 14.92 -31.17
N PRO A 104 3.07 14.91 -31.36
CA PRO A 104 3.69 14.69 -32.67
C PRO A 104 3.19 13.37 -33.26
N ALA A 105 3.06 13.27 -34.59
CA ALA A 105 2.62 12.04 -35.26
C ALA A 105 3.41 10.80 -34.79
N ARG A 106 4.70 10.99 -34.49
CA ARG A 106 5.59 9.98 -33.90
C ARG A 106 5.11 9.45 -32.54
N GLU A 107 4.63 10.30 -31.64
CA GLU A 107 4.15 9.86 -30.32
C GLU A 107 2.82 9.12 -30.39
N ARG A 108 1.95 9.48 -31.35
CA ARG A 108 0.71 8.71 -31.61
C ARG A 108 1.04 7.32 -32.14
N GLU A 109 1.90 7.23 -33.15
CA GLU A 109 2.37 5.96 -33.69
C GLU A 109 3.06 5.11 -32.61
N ALA A 110 3.87 5.74 -31.75
CA ALA A 110 4.53 5.06 -30.63
C ALA A 110 3.51 4.51 -29.63
N ARG A 111 2.43 5.24 -29.35
CA ARG A 111 1.36 4.82 -28.43
C ARG A 111 0.58 3.64 -29.01
N ASP A 112 0.12 3.74 -30.25
CA ASP A 112 -0.63 2.66 -30.91
C ASP A 112 0.20 1.38 -30.98
N LEU A 113 1.49 1.51 -31.36
CA LEU A 113 2.44 0.40 -31.35
C LEU A 113 2.69 -0.15 -29.95
N ARG A 114 2.81 0.71 -28.93
CA ARG A 114 3.00 0.27 -27.53
C ARG A 114 1.80 -0.55 -27.06
N ASP A 115 0.58 -0.10 -27.33
CA ASP A 115 -0.64 -0.79 -26.90
C ASP A 115 -0.83 -2.14 -27.62
N GLU A 116 -0.48 -2.22 -28.90
CA GLU A 116 -0.46 -3.48 -29.65
C GLU A 116 0.61 -4.44 -29.13
N VAL A 117 1.84 -3.96 -28.94
CA VAL A 117 2.92 -4.80 -28.43
C VAL A 117 2.63 -5.26 -27.00
N GLN A 118 2.06 -4.41 -26.15
CA GLN A 118 1.71 -4.77 -24.77
C GLN A 118 0.58 -5.81 -24.74
N ARG A 119 -0.40 -5.74 -25.65
CA ARG A 119 -1.41 -6.80 -25.84
C ARG A 119 -0.80 -8.13 -26.28
N VAL A 120 0.25 -8.08 -27.10
CA VAL A 120 0.94 -9.29 -27.56
C VAL A 120 1.80 -9.89 -26.43
N LEU A 121 2.54 -9.06 -25.72
CA LEU A 121 3.45 -9.49 -24.64
C LEU A 121 2.73 -9.89 -23.35
N SER A 122 1.48 -9.45 -23.13
CA SER A 122 0.67 -9.94 -22.02
C SER A 122 0.32 -11.42 -22.15
N MET A 123 0.24 -11.93 -23.38
CA MET A 123 0.02 -13.35 -23.66
C MET A 123 1.34 -14.15 -23.76
N TYR A 124 2.46 -13.48 -24.06
CA TYR A 124 3.76 -14.12 -24.28
C TYR A 124 4.87 -13.25 -23.66
N PRO A 125 5.42 -13.64 -22.50
CA PRO A 125 6.40 -12.81 -21.79
C PRO A 125 7.72 -12.64 -22.57
N GLU A 126 8.04 -13.59 -23.45
CA GLU A 126 9.18 -13.52 -24.37
C GLU A 126 8.74 -13.93 -25.78
N LEU A 127 9.14 -13.14 -26.78
CA LEU A 127 8.88 -13.44 -28.19
C LEU A 127 10.11 -13.17 -29.03
N LYS A 128 10.25 -13.86 -30.16
CA LYS A 128 11.24 -13.44 -31.16
C LYS A 128 10.72 -12.23 -31.94
N LEU A 129 11.61 -11.38 -32.41
CA LEU A 129 11.24 -10.21 -33.22
C LEU A 129 10.36 -10.62 -34.41
N LEU A 130 10.69 -11.71 -35.10
CA LEU A 130 9.87 -12.28 -36.18
C LEU A 130 8.43 -12.57 -35.76
N GLU A 131 8.24 -13.12 -34.57
CA GLU A 131 6.92 -13.49 -34.04
C GLU A 131 6.12 -12.26 -33.64
N LEU A 132 6.79 -11.24 -33.11
CA LEU A 132 6.19 -9.93 -32.86
C LEU A 132 5.67 -9.32 -34.16
N PHE A 133 6.50 -9.24 -35.20
CA PHE A 133 6.10 -8.67 -36.49
C PHE A 133 4.92 -9.43 -37.12
N ARG A 134 4.90 -10.77 -37.05
CA ARG A 134 3.75 -11.55 -37.53
C ARG A 134 2.46 -11.23 -36.79
N ARG A 135 2.54 -11.02 -35.46
CA ARG A 135 1.38 -10.69 -34.62
C ARG A 135 0.90 -9.25 -34.79
N LEU A 136 1.82 -8.34 -35.12
CA LEU A 136 1.50 -6.96 -35.53
C LEU A 136 0.95 -6.88 -36.97
N GLY A 137 0.71 -8.00 -37.65
CA GLY A 137 0.07 -8.04 -38.97
C GLY A 137 1.02 -7.83 -40.15
N TYR A 138 2.34 -7.81 -39.94
CA TYR A 138 3.30 -7.74 -41.03
C TYR A 138 3.35 -9.09 -41.77
N SER A 139 2.91 -9.08 -43.03
CA SER A 139 2.82 -10.26 -43.90
C SER A 139 4.03 -10.47 -44.81
N GLU A 140 4.99 -9.54 -44.79
CA GLU A 140 6.17 -9.55 -45.65
C GLU A 140 7.15 -10.67 -45.27
N LYS A 141 7.83 -11.22 -46.28
CA LYS A 141 8.78 -12.33 -46.12
C LYS A 141 10.17 -11.93 -46.62
N GLY A 142 11.21 -12.56 -46.06
CA GLY A 142 12.59 -12.43 -46.52
C GLY A 142 13.20 -11.05 -46.28
N GLU A 143 13.85 -10.50 -47.30
CA GLU A 143 14.63 -9.24 -47.22
C GLU A 143 13.78 -8.00 -46.91
N ALA A 144 12.52 -7.97 -47.34
CA ALA A 144 11.61 -6.86 -47.05
C ALA A 144 11.31 -6.73 -45.55
N LEU A 145 11.11 -7.88 -44.88
CA LEU A 145 10.89 -7.93 -43.44
C LEU A 145 12.17 -7.59 -42.66
N MET A 146 13.33 -8.04 -43.14
CA MET A 146 14.63 -7.66 -42.58
C MET A 146 14.85 -6.14 -42.62
N LYS A 147 14.61 -5.50 -43.78
CA LYS A 147 14.73 -4.04 -43.91
C LYS A 147 13.78 -3.28 -42.97
N LYS A 148 12.55 -3.77 -42.80
CA LYS A 148 11.61 -3.18 -41.84
C LYS A 148 12.03 -3.39 -40.40
N ALA A 149 12.54 -4.56 -40.05
CA ALA A 149 13.07 -4.82 -38.71
C ALA A 149 14.28 -3.92 -38.40
N GLU A 150 15.18 -3.70 -39.36
CA GLU A 150 16.32 -2.78 -39.20
C GLU A 150 15.85 -1.32 -39.05
N ALA A 151 14.89 -0.89 -39.87
CA ALA A 151 14.30 0.44 -39.76
C ALA A 151 13.58 0.63 -38.42
N PHE A 152 12.85 -0.38 -37.95
CA PHE A 152 12.15 -0.39 -36.68
C PHE A 152 13.13 -0.31 -35.49
N GLN A 153 14.21 -1.10 -35.52
CA GLN A 153 15.28 -1.04 -34.53
C GLN A 153 15.90 0.35 -34.49
N LYS A 154 16.35 0.88 -35.64
CA LYS A 154 17.00 2.20 -35.73
C LYS A 154 16.08 3.35 -35.30
N ARG A 155 14.77 3.21 -35.52
CA ARG A 155 13.79 4.27 -35.25
C ARG A 155 13.40 4.32 -33.77
N TRP A 156 13.28 3.17 -33.12
CA TRP A 156 12.65 3.07 -31.79
C TRP A 156 13.57 2.61 -30.67
N PHE A 157 14.73 2.05 -30.97
CA PHE A 157 15.62 1.48 -29.97
C PHE A 157 16.95 2.21 -29.92
N VAL A 158 17.46 2.40 -28.70
CA VAL A 158 18.79 2.91 -28.43
C VAL A 158 19.62 1.77 -27.85
N LEU A 159 20.87 1.64 -28.29
CA LEU A 159 21.80 0.67 -27.73
C LEU A 159 22.24 1.14 -26.34
N GLU A 160 21.80 0.45 -25.29
CA GLU A 160 22.22 0.68 -23.91
C GLU A 160 23.02 -0.55 -23.45
N GLY A 161 24.35 -0.46 -23.52
CA GLY A 161 25.26 -1.56 -23.18
C GLY A 161 25.24 -2.69 -24.22
N LYS A 162 24.76 -3.88 -23.83
CA LYS A 162 24.67 -5.08 -24.70
C LYS A 162 23.26 -5.34 -25.25
N VAL A 163 22.28 -4.52 -24.89
CA VAL A 163 20.87 -4.69 -25.26
C VAL A 163 20.32 -3.41 -25.91
N PHE A 164 19.32 -3.56 -26.75
CA PHE A 164 18.64 -2.43 -27.38
C PHE A 164 17.38 -2.12 -26.57
N VAL A 165 17.26 -0.90 -26.06
CA VAL A 165 16.16 -0.48 -25.20
C VAL A 165 15.32 0.56 -25.90
N SER A 166 14.00 0.37 -25.87
CA SER A 166 13.03 1.37 -26.29
C SER A 166 12.21 1.81 -25.07
N LYS A 167 12.55 2.97 -24.50
CA LYS A 167 11.77 3.60 -23.42
C LYS A 167 10.38 4.03 -23.91
N GLU A 168 10.29 4.44 -25.18
CA GLU A 168 9.03 4.83 -25.82
C GLU A 168 8.08 3.65 -26.07
N LEU A 169 8.59 2.44 -26.32
CA LEU A 169 7.74 1.26 -26.50
C LEU A 169 7.67 0.38 -25.24
N GLY A 170 8.50 0.64 -24.24
CA GLY A 170 8.63 -0.20 -23.05
C GLY A 170 9.17 -1.59 -23.38
N LEU A 171 10.15 -1.67 -24.29
CA LEU A 171 10.68 -2.93 -24.82
C LEU A 171 12.19 -3.03 -24.70
N VAL A 172 12.67 -4.25 -24.55
CA VAL A 172 14.09 -4.63 -24.63
C VAL A 172 14.25 -5.66 -25.73
N LEU A 173 15.22 -5.43 -26.63
CA LEU A 173 15.70 -6.42 -27.57
C LEU A 173 17.06 -6.95 -27.12
N GLU A 174 17.12 -8.26 -26.89
CA GLU A 174 18.36 -8.97 -26.59
C GLU A 174 18.91 -9.59 -27.87
N PRO A 175 20.07 -9.13 -28.36
CA PRO A 175 20.71 -9.73 -29.51
C PRO A 175 21.20 -11.14 -29.16
N SER A 176 20.95 -12.10 -30.05
CA SER A 176 21.48 -13.46 -29.94
C SER A 176 22.52 -13.67 -31.04
N HIS A 177 23.71 -14.16 -30.67
CA HIS A 177 24.84 -14.32 -31.61
C HIS A 177 24.61 -15.42 -32.66
N GLU A 178 23.65 -16.31 -32.44
CA GLU A 178 23.38 -17.46 -33.31
C GLU A 178 22.30 -17.19 -34.37
N VAL A 179 21.62 -16.05 -34.30
CA VAL A 179 20.47 -15.74 -35.16
C VAL A 179 20.48 -14.26 -35.57
N GLY A 180 20.21 -13.99 -36.86
CA GLY A 180 20.08 -12.62 -37.36
C GLY A 180 18.96 -11.83 -36.66
N LEU A 181 18.85 -10.53 -36.94
CA LEU A 181 17.94 -9.56 -36.30
C LEU A 181 16.53 -10.09 -35.96
N LEU A 182 15.94 -10.88 -36.87
CA LEU A 182 14.60 -11.46 -36.70
C LEU A 182 14.49 -12.51 -35.58
N GLY A 183 15.60 -13.10 -35.15
CA GLY A 183 15.66 -14.06 -34.04
C GLY A 183 16.02 -13.45 -32.70
N TRP A 184 16.20 -12.13 -32.61
CA TRP A 184 16.43 -11.44 -31.33
C TRP A 184 15.21 -11.57 -30.43
N LYS A 185 15.45 -11.67 -29.12
CA LYS A 185 14.38 -11.79 -28.14
C LYS A 185 13.84 -10.41 -27.81
N VAL A 186 12.52 -10.29 -27.81
CA VAL A 186 11.77 -9.12 -27.36
C VAL A 186 11.20 -9.44 -25.99
N ARG A 187 11.51 -8.59 -25.02
CA ARG A 187 10.94 -8.63 -23.66
C ARG A 187 10.33 -7.29 -23.31
N LYS A 188 9.38 -7.30 -22.39
CA LYS A 188 8.88 -6.08 -21.78
C LYS A 188 10.00 -5.46 -20.95
N LEU A 189 10.16 -4.14 -21.06
CA LEU A 189 11.01 -3.38 -20.17
C LEU A 189 10.41 -3.46 -18.76
N GLU A 190 11.03 -4.25 -17.90
CA GLU A 190 10.76 -4.18 -16.47
C GLU A 190 11.27 -2.84 -16.00
N VAL A 191 10.35 -1.90 -15.78
CA VAL A 191 10.66 -0.68 -15.06
C VAL A 191 11.03 -1.14 -13.67
N MET A 192 12.34 -1.24 -13.40
CA MET A 192 12.81 -1.20 -12.03
C MET A 192 12.36 0.16 -11.50
N SER A 193 11.26 0.13 -10.75
CA SER A 193 10.88 1.18 -9.83
C SER A 193 12.01 1.28 -8.83
N ASP A 194 13.03 2.08 -9.15
CA ASP A 194 13.95 2.57 -8.13
C ASP A 194 13.11 3.47 -7.20
N VAL A 195 12.74 2.86 -6.08
CA VAL A 195 12.42 3.39 -4.73
C VAL A 195 11.95 4.85 -4.66
#